data_AF-A0A822Y300-F1
#
_entry.id   AF-A0A822Y300-F1
#
_cell.length_a   1.000
_cell.length_b   1.000
_cell.length_c   1.000
_cell.angle_alpha   90.00
_cell.angle_beta   90.00
_cell.angle_gamma   90.00
#
_symmetry.space_group_name_H-M   'P 1'
#
loop_
_entity.id
_entity.type
_entity.pdbx_description
1 polymer ?
#
loop_
_entity_poly.entity_id
_entity_poly.type
_entity_poly.pdbx_seq_one_letter_code
_entity_poly.pdbx_strand_id
1 'polypeptide(L)'
;METSITCYTRGTFLSNVSSQRSTVLPSLPSISRSFNLRSLKSSSLFGESLRTVSKSSLKVSKTKSSSSLITRCEIGDSLEEFLTKATPDKGLIRLMVCMGEALRTIAFKVRTASCGGTACVNSFGDEQLAVDLLANNLLFEALNYSHFCKYACSEEVPELQDMGGPVEGGFSVAFDPLDGSSIVDTNFTVGTIFGVWPGDKLTGVTGRDQVAAAMGIYGPRTTYILALKDIPGTHEFLLLDEGKWQHVKDTTQIGEGKIFSPGNLRATSDNPAYDKERNTHCGTLEEWCRMSTRSL
;
A
#
# COMPACT_ATOMS: atom_id res chain seq x y z
N MET A 1 41.18 -18.95 -60.11
CA MET A 1 40.80 -20.31 -59.69
C MET A 1 39.84 -20.19 -58.52
N GLU A 2 38.57 -19.81 -58.71
CA GLU A 2 37.50 -20.36 -59.61
C GLU A 2 36.89 -21.66 -59.04
N THR A 3 35.57 -21.87 -59.04
CA THR A 3 34.43 -21.01 -59.44
C THR A 3 33.12 -21.56 -58.88
N SER A 4 32.14 -20.66 -58.63
CA SER A 4 30.69 -20.78 -59.01
C SER A 4 29.88 -22.03 -58.55
N ILE A 5 28.54 -22.03 -58.48
CA ILE A 5 27.52 -21.32 -59.28
C ILE A 5 26.43 -20.67 -58.39
N THR A 6 25.88 -19.57 -58.91
CA THR A 6 24.86 -18.69 -58.30
C THR A 6 23.54 -18.75 -59.09
N CYS A 7 22.41 -18.39 -58.46
CA CYS A 7 21.27 -17.56 -58.98
C CYS A 7 20.09 -17.66 -57.98
N TYR A 8 19.37 -16.64 -57.48
CA TYR A 8 18.87 -15.33 -57.99
C TYR A 8 17.89 -15.46 -59.18
N THR A 9 16.79 -14.70 -59.30
CA THR A 9 16.53 -13.26 -58.99
C THR A 9 15.04 -12.91 -58.66
N ARG A 10 14.84 -11.78 -57.93
CA ARG A 10 13.78 -10.69 -58.06
C ARG A 10 12.27 -11.05 -58.20
N GLY A 11 11.28 -10.15 -57.99
CA GLY A 11 11.22 -8.73 -57.57
C GLY A 11 10.81 -7.74 -58.69
N THR A 12 10.06 -6.64 -58.49
CA THR A 12 9.40 -6.05 -57.30
C THR A 12 8.51 -4.83 -57.71
N PHE A 13 7.38 -4.57 -57.00
CA PHE A 13 6.55 -3.32 -57.02
C PHE A 13 5.78 -3.03 -58.36
N LEU A 14 4.72 -2.21 -58.48
CA LEU A 14 3.85 -1.41 -57.54
C LEU A 14 2.34 -1.66 -57.93
N SER A 15 1.28 -0.81 -57.95
CA SER A 15 0.98 0.64 -57.80
C SER A 15 -0.50 0.91 -57.35
N ASN A 16 -0.98 2.17 -57.37
CA ASN A 16 -2.33 2.64 -56.96
C ASN A 16 -3.46 2.43 -58.00
N VAL A 17 -4.71 2.24 -57.54
CA VAL A 17 -5.96 2.89 -58.04
C VAL A 17 -6.94 3.13 -56.88
N SER A 18 -7.76 4.18 -56.93
CA SER A 18 -8.83 4.51 -55.97
C SER A 18 -10.22 4.47 -56.63
N SER A 19 -11.27 4.06 -55.90
CA SER A 19 -12.68 4.26 -56.27
C SER A 19 -13.61 4.25 -55.05
N GLN A 20 -14.82 4.80 -55.21
CA GLN A 20 -15.66 5.34 -54.14
C GLN A 20 -16.87 4.47 -53.73
N ARG A 21 -17.40 4.80 -52.53
CA ARG A 21 -18.83 5.07 -52.20
C ARG A 21 -19.74 3.99 -51.57
N SER A 22 -20.47 4.48 -50.55
CA SER A 22 -21.88 4.20 -50.19
C SER A 22 -22.28 3.03 -49.27
N THR A 23 -22.31 3.32 -47.97
CA THR A 23 -23.51 3.25 -47.09
C THR A 23 -24.54 2.10 -47.24
N VAL A 24 -24.67 1.26 -46.19
CA VAL A 24 -25.96 0.84 -45.57
C VAL A 24 -25.75 0.63 -44.06
N LEU A 25 -26.72 1.06 -43.23
CA LEU A 25 -26.86 0.71 -41.81
C LEU A 25 -28.06 -0.24 -41.63
N PRO A 26 -27.96 -1.29 -40.80
CA PRO A 26 -29.11 -1.97 -40.21
C PRO A 26 -29.28 -1.61 -38.73
N SER A 27 -30.49 -1.20 -38.32
CA SER A 27 -30.82 -0.86 -36.93
C SER A 27 -31.71 -1.91 -36.25
N LEU A 28 -31.63 -1.91 -34.91
CA LEU A 28 -32.48 -2.58 -33.91
C LEU A 28 -33.87 -3.09 -34.33
N PRO A 29 -34.27 -4.27 -33.83
CA PRO A 29 -35.61 -4.51 -33.30
C PRO A 29 -35.65 -4.13 -31.81
N SER A 30 -36.55 -3.22 -31.42
CA SER A 30 -36.86 -2.96 -30.01
C SER A 30 -37.86 -3.97 -29.46
N ILE A 31 -37.62 -4.51 -28.26
CA ILE A 31 -38.59 -5.38 -27.56
C ILE A 31 -39.15 -4.63 -26.35
N SER A 32 -40.36 -4.10 -26.52
CA SER A 32 -41.14 -3.49 -25.45
C SER A 32 -41.60 -4.54 -24.43
N ARG A 33 -41.26 -4.37 -23.15
CA ARG A 33 -41.92 -5.06 -22.04
C ARG A 33 -42.46 -4.04 -21.04
N SER A 34 -43.77 -3.87 -21.07
CA SER A 34 -44.53 -3.09 -20.11
C SER A 34 -45.09 -3.96 -18.96
N PHE A 35 -45.61 -3.26 -17.96
CA PHE A 35 -46.51 -3.71 -16.88
C PHE A 35 -45.93 -4.09 -15.50
N ASN A 36 -46.50 -3.37 -14.51
CA ASN A 36 -46.78 -3.78 -13.14
C ASN A 36 -45.63 -3.85 -12.13
N LEU A 37 -45.21 -2.66 -11.66
CA LEU A 37 -44.90 -2.50 -10.24
C LEU A 37 -46.10 -2.99 -9.41
N ARG A 38 -45.92 -4.04 -8.60
CA ARG A 38 -46.82 -4.31 -7.46
C ARG A 38 -46.23 -3.66 -6.22
N SER A 39 -47.01 -2.77 -5.60
CA SER A 39 -46.73 -2.30 -4.24
C SER A 39 -46.77 -3.50 -3.29
N LEU A 40 -45.67 -3.73 -2.58
CA LEU A 40 -45.65 -4.51 -1.35
C LEU A 40 -45.52 -3.54 -0.18
N LYS A 41 -46.27 -3.80 0.89
CA LYS A 41 -46.46 -2.87 2.01
C LYS A 41 -45.45 -3.13 3.13
N SER A 42 -45.22 -2.09 3.92
CA SER A 42 -44.52 -2.16 5.21
C SER A 42 -45.07 -3.27 6.11
N SER A 43 -44.16 -4.01 6.75
CA SER A 43 -44.40 -4.78 7.97
C SER A 43 -43.46 -4.29 9.06
N SER A 44 -43.64 -3.04 9.50
CA SER A 44 -42.93 -2.44 10.62
C SER A 44 -43.28 -3.14 11.94
N LEU A 45 -42.35 -3.91 12.50
CA LEU A 45 -42.42 -4.41 13.87
C LEU A 45 -42.16 -3.26 14.86
N PHE A 46 -43.22 -2.56 15.24
CA PHE A 46 -43.18 -1.51 16.25
C PHE A 46 -42.92 -2.09 17.65
N GLY A 47 -41.73 -1.82 18.19
CA GLY A 47 -41.52 -1.74 19.64
C GLY A 47 -41.61 -0.28 20.07
N GLU A 48 -42.78 0.15 20.56
CA GLU A 48 -43.00 1.53 21.01
C GLU A 48 -42.67 1.69 22.50
N SER A 49 -41.88 2.71 22.87
CA SER A 49 -41.84 3.18 24.26
C SER A 49 -41.46 4.67 24.38
N LEU A 50 -42.47 5.45 24.77
CA LEU A 50 -42.44 6.65 25.61
C LEU A 50 -41.48 7.82 25.29
N ARG A 51 -42.11 8.99 25.08
CA ARG A 51 -41.46 10.30 24.98
C ARG A 51 -41.02 10.82 26.35
N THR A 52 -39.87 11.51 26.39
CA THR A 52 -39.73 12.75 27.18
C THR A 52 -38.73 13.68 26.51
N VAL A 53 -39.17 14.87 26.08
CA VAL A 53 -38.29 15.95 25.63
C VAL A 53 -38.07 16.90 26.80
N SER A 54 -36.82 17.10 27.20
CA SER A 54 -36.45 18.16 28.15
C SER A 54 -35.70 19.28 27.43
N LYS A 55 -36.23 20.50 27.50
CA LYS A 55 -35.55 21.71 27.00
C LYS A 55 -34.76 22.35 28.13
N SER A 56 -33.43 22.27 28.09
CA SER A 56 -32.53 23.06 28.94
C SER A 56 -31.66 23.97 28.09
N SER A 57 -31.98 25.27 28.05
CA SER A 57 -31.11 26.28 27.44
C SER A 57 -29.93 26.56 28.36
N LEU A 58 -28.71 26.43 27.86
CA LEU A 58 -27.48 26.78 28.58
C LEU A 58 -26.78 27.96 27.91
N LYS A 59 -26.29 28.88 28.75
CA LYS A 59 -25.78 30.19 28.33
C LYS A 59 -24.35 30.10 27.81
N VAL A 60 -24.04 30.94 26.82
CA VAL A 60 -22.65 31.25 26.45
C VAL A 60 -21.99 32.03 27.59
N SER A 61 -20.93 31.48 28.18
CA SER A 61 -20.02 32.19 29.09
C SER A 61 -18.62 32.22 28.48
N LYS A 62 -18.15 33.41 28.06
CA LYS A 62 -16.77 33.59 27.59
C LYS A 62 -15.80 33.62 28.77
N THR A 63 -15.00 32.57 28.93
CA THR A 63 -13.79 32.56 29.75
C THR A 63 -12.61 32.10 28.90
N LYS A 64 -11.61 32.96 28.70
CA LYS A 64 -10.36 32.57 28.01
C LYS A 64 -9.57 31.64 28.92
N SER A 65 -9.37 30.39 28.49
CA SER A 65 -8.28 29.55 28.94
C SER A 65 -7.46 29.14 27.72
N SER A 66 -6.15 29.33 27.77
CA SER A 66 -5.23 29.05 26.65
C SER A 66 -4.63 27.65 26.78
N SER A 67 -5.48 26.63 26.80
CA SER A 67 -5.08 25.22 26.65
C SER A 67 -5.35 24.78 25.22
N SER A 68 -4.31 24.46 24.46
CA SER A 68 -4.45 23.81 23.15
C SER A 68 -5.20 22.49 23.33
N LEU A 69 -6.34 22.35 22.66
CA LEU A 69 -7.09 21.10 22.60
C LEU A 69 -6.34 20.15 21.67
N ILE A 70 -5.35 19.44 22.23
CA ILE A 70 -4.78 18.25 21.60
C ILE A 70 -5.87 17.18 21.66
N THR A 71 -6.69 17.11 20.61
CA THR A 71 -7.62 16.00 20.39
C THR A 71 -6.79 14.73 20.31
N ARG A 72 -6.93 13.83 21.29
CA ARG A 72 -6.18 12.58 21.28
C ARG A 72 -6.60 11.75 20.06
N CYS A 73 -5.60 11.18 19.40
CA CYS A 73 -5.79 10.00 18.58
C CYS A 73 -6.31 8.87 19.48
N GLU A 74 -7.37 8.20 19.06
CA GLU A 74 -8.05 7.18 19.85
C GLU A 74 -8.14 5.88 19.03
N ILE A 75 -8.18 4.74 19.72
CA ILE A 75 -8.36 3.44 19.07
C ILE A 75 -9.81 3.35 18.59
N GLY A 76 -10.00 3.07 17.30
CA GLY A 76 -11.29 3.09 16.60
C GLY A 76 -11.42 4.19 15.55
N ASP A 77 -10.61 5.26 15.61
CA ASP A 77 -10.54 6.34 14.60
C ASP A 77 -10.31 5.80 13.18
N SER A 78 -10.82 6.50 12.16
CA SER A 78 -10.36 6.29 10.78
C SER A 78 -8.93 6.80 10.56
N LEU A 79 -8.28 6.37 9.47
CA LEU A 79 -6.98 6.92 9.05
C LEU A 79 -7.03 8.44 8.85
N GLU A 80 -8.09 8.97 8.24
CA GLU A 80 -8.28 10.41 8.00
C GLU A 80 -8.52 11.18 9.31
N GLU A 81 -9.32 10.62 10.22
CA GLU A 81 -9.60 11.19 11.54
C GLU A 81 -8.33 11.23 12.38
N PHE A 82 -7.58 10.12 12.44
CA PHE A 82 -6.27 10.06 13.06
C PHE A 82 -5.33 11.10 12.46
N LEU A 83 -5.13 11.11 11.14
CA LEU A 83 -4.17 11.99 10.47
C LEU A 83 -4.51 13.48 10.68
N THR A 84 -5.79 13.83 10.77
CA THR A 84 -6.27 15.20 11.03
C THR A 84 -6.11 15.61 12.50
N LYS A 85 -6.18 14.68 13.45
CA LYS A 85 -5.80 14.92 14.86
C LYS A 85 -4.28 14.99 15.04
N ALA A 86 -3.56 14.23 14.23
CA ALA A 86 -2.12 13.99 14.30
C ALA A 86 -1.27 15.19 13.85
N THR A 87 -1.52 15.70 12.64
CA THR A 87 -0.68 16.76 12.04
C THR A 87 -1.54 17.88 11.44
N PRO A 88 -1.12 19.16 11.53
CA PRO A 88 -1.76 20.25 10.80
C PRO A 88 -1.42 20.24 9.30
N ASP A 89 -0.46 19.42 8.86
CA ASP A 89 0.03 19.40 7.47
C ASP A 89 -0.93 18.63 6.55
N LYS A 90 -1.76 19.38 5.83
CA LYS A 90 -2.73 18.84 4.85
C LYS A 90 -2.08 18.12 3.68
N GLY A 91 -0.84 18.46 3.32
CA GLY A 91 -0.10 17.79 2.27
C GLY A 91 0.31 16.39 2.72
N LEU A 92 0.84 16.28 3.94
CA LEU A 92 1.18 14.99 4.55
C LEU A 92 -0.06 14.13 4.78
N ILE A 93 -1.17 14.69 5.28
CA ILE A 93 -2.46 13.96 5.39
C ILE A 93 -2.86 13.40 4.02
N ARG A 94 -2.88 14.23 2.97
CA ARG A 94 -3.29 13.81 1.62
C ARG A 94 -2.39 12.71 1.07
N LEU A 95 -1.07 12.84 1.23
CA LEU A 95 -0.10 11.84 0.77
C LEU A 95 -0.30 10.50 1.51
N MET A 96 -0.39 10.50 2.84
CA MET A 96 -0.53 9.27 3.63
C MET A 96 -1.86 8.54 3.40
N VAL A 97 -2.94 9.27 3.06
CA VAL A 97 -4.23 8.68 2.63
C VAL A 97 -4.13 8.10 1.21
N CYS A 98 -3.51 8.81 0.27
CA CYS A 98 -3.26 8.28 -1.09
C CYS A 98 -2.45 6.98 -1.06
N MET A 99 -1.39 6.91 -0.24
CA MET A 99 -0.63 5.67 -0.04
C MET A 99 -1.51 4.56 0.56
N GLY A 100 -2.36 4.87 1.54
CA GLY A 100 -3.31 3.90 2.10
C GLY A 100 -4.28 3.28 1.07
N GLU A 101 -4.71 4.04 0.06
CA GLU A 101 -5.53 3.52 -1.05
C GLU A 101 -4.73 2.60 -1.99
N ALA A 102 -3.44 2.90 -2.25
CA ALA A 102 -2.54 2.01 -2.98
C ALA A 102 -2.32 0.70 -2.22
N LEU A 103 -1.99 0.76 -0.92
CA LEU A 103 -1.80 -0.43 -0.07
C LEU A 103 -3.04 -1.32 -0.03
N ARG A 104 -4.26 -0.75 0.02
CA ARG A 104 -5.51 -1.53 -0.07
C ARG A 104 -5.61 -2.28 -1.40
N THR A 105 -5.22 -1.62 -2.49
CA THR A 105 -5.28 -2.17 -3.84
C THR A 105 -4.23 -3.26 -4.06
N ILE A 106 -2.99 -3.05 -3.59
CA ILE A 106 -1.91 -4.05 -3.60
C ILE A 106 -2.33 -5.27 -2.79
N ALA A 107 -2.89 -5.10 -1.59
CA ALA A 107 -3.35 -6.22 -0.77
C ALA A 107 -4.39 -7.11 -1.47
N PHE A 108 -5.29 -6.53 -2.26
CA PHE A 108 -6.24 -7.28 -3.09
C PHE A 108 -5.55 -7.98 -4.27
N LYS A 109 -4.57 -7.32 -4.89
CA LYS A 109 -3.82 -7.84 -6.05
C LYS A 109 -2.87 -8.98 -5.69
N VAL A 110 -2.22 -8.93 -4.53
CA VAL A 110 -1.47 -10.06 -3.94
C VAL A 110 -2.43 -11.22 -3.64
N ARG A 111 -3.53 -10.96 -2.91
CA ARG A 111 -4.53 -11.99 -2.51
C ARG A 111 -5.19 -12.72 -3.68
N THR A 112 -5.25 -12.10 -4.86
CA THR A 112 -5.90 -12.65 -6.07
C THR A 112 -4.91 -12.95 -7.20
N ALA A 113 -3.60 -12.95 -6.92
CA ALA A 113 -2.58 -13.24 -7.92
C ALA A 113 -2.65 -14.68 -8.44
N SER A 114 -2.43 -14.85 -9.73
CA SER A 114 -2.16 -16.14 -10.35
C SER A 114 -0.67 -16.44 -10.23
N CYS A 115 -0.29 -17.22 -9.22
CA CYS A 115 1.08 -17.74 -9.10
C CYS A 115 1.27 -18.98 -9.98
N GLY A 116 2.23 -18.94 -10.90
CA GLY A 116 2.49 -20.04 -11.82
C GLY A 116 3.78 -19.88 -12.61
N GLY A 117 4.60 -20.93 -12.64
CA GLY A 117 5.92 -20.88 -13.27
C GLY A 117 6.92 -20.08 -12.41
N THR A 118 7.39 -18.95 -12.93
CA THR A 118 8.49 -18.15 -12.34
C THR A 118 8.02 -16.83 -11.71
N ALA A 119 6.72 -16.56 -11.64
CA ALA A 119 6.19 -15.32 -11.07
C ALA A 119 4.75 -15.47 -10.55
N CYS A 120 4.35 -14.56 -9.65
CA CYS A 120 2.95 -14.29 -9.32
C CYS A 120 2.47 -13.07 -10.10
N VAL A 121 1.37 -13.20 -10.83
CA VAL A 121 0.88 -12.20 -11.79
C VAL A 121 -0.59 -11.85 -11.58
N ASN A 122 -0.97 -10.59 -11.81
CA ASN A 122 -2.34 -10.11 -11.75
C ASN A 122 -2.59 -9.08 -12.88
N SER A 123 -3.84 -8.75 -13.17
CA SER A 123 -4.18 -7.77 -14.21
C SER A 123 -3.98 -6.33 -13.75
N PHE A 124 -3.53 -5.44 -14.63
CA PHE A 124 -3.47 -4.00 -14.42
C PHE A 124 -3.88 -3.30 -15.72
N GLY A 125 -5.01 -2.59 -15.70
CA GLY A 125 -5.70 -2.22 -16.95
C GLY A 125 -6.03 -3.47 -17.77
N ASP A 126 -5.60 -3.47 -19.03
CA ASP A 126 -5.72 -4.61 -19.96
C ASP A 126 -4.51 -5.56 -19.96
N GLU A 127 -3.45 -5.26 -19.20
CA GLU A 127 -2.19 -6.02 -19.17
C GLU A 127 -2.11 -7.00 -17.99
N GLN A 128 -1.24 -8.01 -18.10
CA GLN A 128 -0.93 -8.97 -17.03
C GLN A 128 0.49 -8.72 -16.54
N LEU A 129 0.64 -8.17 -15.33
CA LEU A 129 1.92 -7.79 -14.73
C LEU A 129 2.27 -8.68 -13.55
N ALA A 130 3.56 -8.79 -13.25
CA ALA A 130 4.04 -9.33 -11.99
C ALA A 130 3.65 -8.40 -10.82
N VAL A 131 3.40 -8.97 -9.64
CA VAL A 131 2.78 -8.25 -8.51
C VAL A 131 3.65 -7.14 -7.92
N ASP A 132 4.96 -7.26 -8.07
CA ASP A 132 6.00 -6.26 -7.77
C ASP A 132 5.87 -5.00 -8.66
N LEU A 133 5.94 -5.16 -9.98
CA LEU A 133 5.78 -4.09 -10.97
C LEU A 133 4.39 -3.45 -10.89
N LEU A 134 3.36 -4.24 -10.55
CA LEU A 134 2.01 -3.75 -10.32
C LEU A 134 1.95 -2.87 -9.06
N ALA A 135 2.56 -3.29 -7.95
CA ALA A 135 2.65 -2.49 -6.73
C ALA A 135 3.45 -1.20 -6.94
N ASN A 136 4.58 -1.29 -7.64
CA ASN A 136 5.40 -0.15 -8.06
C ASN A 136 4.57 0.91 -8.82
N ASN A 137 3.79 0.48 -9.82
CA ASN A 137 2.96 1.38 -10.61
C ASN A 137 1.85 2.03 -9.77
N LEU A 138 1.18 1.28 -8.90
CA LEU A 138 0.16 1.81 -7.99
C LEU A 138 0.71 2.86 -7.01
N LEU A 139 1.96 2.71 -6.56
CA LEU A 139 2.59 3.65 -5.62
C LEU A 139 2.99 4.95 -6.33
N PHE A 140 3.59 4.89 -7.53
CA PHE A 140 3.83 6.09 -8.34
C PHE A 140 2.51 6.80 -8.71
N GLU A 141 1.46 6.06 -9.08
CA GLU A 141 0.13 6.61 -9.38
C GLU A 141 -0.47 7.33 -8.16
N ALA A 142 -0.41 6.73 -6.97
CA ALA A 142 -0.90 7.35 -5.73
C ALA A 142 -0.08 8.58 -5.31
N LEU A 143 1.25 8.57 -5.51
CA LEU A 143 2.11 9.72 -5.22
C LEU A 143 1.81 10.90 -6.16
N ASN A 144 1.58 10.63 -7.45
CA ASN A 144 1.11 11.63 -8.41
C ASN A 144 -0.28 12.19 -8.02
N TYR A 145 -1.26 11.33 -7.72
CA TYR A 145 -2.59 11.73 -7.25
C TYR A 145 -2.62 12.41 -5.86
N SER A 146 -1.53 12.37 -5.10
CA SER A 146 -1.40 13.20 -3.89
C SER A 146 -1.30 14.68 -4.24
N HIS A 147 -0.63 15.02 -5.36
CA HIS A 147 -0.17 16.36 -5.75
C HIS A 147 0.80 17.04 -4.76
N PHE A 148 1.26 16.33 -3.72
CA PHE A 148 2.23 16.83 -2.74
C PHE A 148 3.61 16.14 -2.82
N CYS A 149 3.73 15.05 -3.59
CA CYS A 149 5.03 14.43 -3.87
C CYS A 149 5.75 15.18 -5.00
N LYS A 150 6.98 15.64 -4.76
CA LYS A 150 7.88 16.24 -5.75
C LYS A 150 8.70 15.19 -6.50
N TYR A 151 9.40 14.32 -5.76
CA TYR A 151 10.15 13.21 -6.35
C TYR A 151 9.82 11.90 -5.65
N ALA A 152 9.67 10.84 -6.44
CA ALA A 152 9.54 9.47 -5.98
C ALA A 152 10.73 8.63 -6.46
N CYS A 153 11.15 7.66 -5.66
CA CYS A 153 12.20 6.69 -6.01
C CYS A 153 11.78 5.31 -5.52
N SER A 154 11.97 4.30 -6.38
CA SER A 154 11.59 2.89 -6.10
C SER A 154 12.85 2.03 -6.02
N GLU A 155 12.80 0.93 -5.27
CA GLU A 155 13.87 -0.09 -5.30
C GLU A 155 14.03 -0.71 -6.70
N GLU A 156 12.90 -0.99 -7.37
CA GLU A 156 12.82 -1.53 -8.74
C GLU A 156 13.38 -0.58 -9.80
N VAL A 157 13.28 0.73 -9.57
CA VAL A 157 13.73 1.80 -10.48
C VAL A 157 14.39 2.89 -9.65
N PRO A 158 15.70 2.77 -9.34
CA PRO A 158 16.43 3.66 -8.43
C PRO A 158 16.81 5.02 -9.05
N GLU A 159 15.95 5.53 -9.95
CA GLU A 159 16.04 6.86 -10.54
C GLU A 159 14.97 7.78 -9.95
N LEU A 160 15.30 9.07 -9.76
CA LEU A 160 14.37 10.07 -9.22
C LEU A 160 13.33 10.45 -10.26
N GLN A 161 12.09 10.01 -10.07
CA GLN A 161 10.95 10.33 -10.93
C GLN A 161 10.19 11.55 -10.40
N ASP A 162 9.95 12.54 -11.26
CA ASP A 162 9.22 13.77 -10.93
C ASP A 162 7.70 13.51 -10.89
N MET A 163 7.12 13.65 -9.70
CA MET A 163 5.68 13.44 -9.45
C MET A 163 4.87 14.75 -9.55
N GLY A 164 5.50 15.86 -9.96
CA GLY A 164 4.83 17.13 -10.27
C GLY A 164 4.41 18.01 -9.09
N GLY A 165 4.57 17.53 -7.85
CA GLY A 165 4.27 18.31 -6.63
C GLY A 165 5.24 19.47 -6.36
N PRO A 166 4.93 20.32 -5.36
CA PRO A 166 5.72 21.50 -5.01
C PRO A 166 7.02 21.13 -4.26
N VAL A 167 8.03 22.00 -4.35
CA VAL A 167 9.26 21.89 -3.53
C VAL A 167 9.01 22.41 -2.11
N GLU A 168 8.47 23.63 -1.98
CA GLU A 168 8.08 24.18 -0.68
C GLU A 168 6.72 23.61 -0.25
N GLY A 169 6.65 22.99 0.93
CA GLY A 169 5.43 22.35 1.43
C GLY A 169 5.04 21.06 0.71
N GLY A 170 5.94 20.48 -0.09
CA GLY A 170 5.82 19.13 -0.63
C GLY A 170 6.88 18.20 -0.07
N PHE A 171 6.91 16.97 -0.60
CA PHE A 171 7.67 15.85 -0.05
C PHE A 171 8.39 15.06 -1.15
N SER A 172 9.46 14.35 -0.79
CA SER A 172 10.02 13.28 -1.59
C SER A 172 9.83 11.94 -0.88
N VAL A 173 9.55 10.88 -1.65
CA VAL A 173 9.24 9.54 -1.11
C VAL A 173 10.16 8.50 -1.73
N ALA A 174 10.80 7.70 -0.87
CA ALA A 174 11.49 6.47 -1.29
C ALA A 174 10.68 5.26 -0.82
N PHE A 175 10.51 4.26 -1.68
CA PHE A 175 9.74 3.06 -1.36
C PHE A 175 10.34 1.76 -1.93
N ASP A 176 10.14 0.68 -1.17
CA ASP A 176 10.15 -0.70 -1.63
C ASP A 176 8.70 -1.09 -1.93
N PRO A 177 8.36 -1.46 -3.18
CA PRO A 177 6.99 -1.72 -3.55
C PRO A 177 6.43 -3.04 -3.00
N LEU A 178 7.25 -4.08 -2.87
CA LEU A 178 6.79 -5.42 -2.46
C LEU A 178 7.93 -6.31 -1.90
N ASP A 179 8.45 -6.01 -0.72
CA ASP A 179 9.32 -6.89 0.06
C ASP A 179 8.71 -8.29 0.17
N GLY A 180 9.48 -9.30 -0.22
CA GLY A 180 9.06 -10.70 -0.30
C GLY A 180 8.27 -11.06 -1.57
N SER A 181 8.22 -10.22 -2.61
CA SER A 181 7.58 -10.52 -3.91
C SER A 181 7.87 -11.94 -4.44
N SER A 182 9.12 -12.36 -4.34
CA SER A 182 9.63 -13.68 -4.77
C SER A 182 9.11 -14.90 -3.99
N ILE A 183 8.40 -14.71 -2.87
CA ILE A 183 7.84 -15.79 -2.04
C ILE A 183 6.30 -15.72 -1.87
N VAL A 184 5.62 -14.88 -2.68
CA VAL A 184 4.15 -14.74 -2.67
C VAL A 184 3.44 -16.08 -2.96
N ASP A 185 4.04 -16.95 -3.77
CA ASP A 185 3.54 -18.30 -4.08
C ASP A 185 3.49 -19.23 -2.86
N THR A 186 4.39 -19.04 -1.90
CA THR A 186 4.41 -19.76 -0.61
C THR A 186 3.30 -19.30 0.35
N ASN A 187 2.58 -18.21 0.02
CA ASN A 187 1.59 -17.56 0.88
C ASN A 187 2.15 -17.13 2.25
N PHE A 188 3.44 -16.77 2.29
CA PHE A 188 4.06 -16.07 3.41
C PHE A 188 3.62 -14.60 3.43
N THR A 189 3.80 -13.94 4.58
CA THR A 189 3.48 -12.50 4.71
C THR A 189 4.54 -11.66 4.00
N VAL A 190 4.08 -10.78 3.12
CA VAL A 190 4.89 -9.85 2.30
C VAL A 190 4.44 -8.40 2.60
N GLY A 191 5.15 -7.37 2.12
CA GLY A 191 4.80 -5.99 2.47
C GLY A 191 5.33 -4.91 1.53
N THR A 192 4.87 -3.68 1.70
CA THR A 192 5.39 -2.46 1.04
C THR A 192 5.99 -1.57 2.11
N ILE A 193 7.15 -0.96 1.89
CA ILE A 193 7.82 -0.08 2.86
C ILE A 193 8.07 1.29 2.22
N PHE A 194 7.79 2.40 2.91
CA PHE A 194 8.13 3.73 2.41
C PHE A 194 8.49 4.75 3.50
N GLY A 195 9.35 5.70 3.13
CA GLY A 195 9.73 6.87 3.93
C GLY A 195 9.39 8.17 3.21
N VAL A 196 8.96 9.18 3.96
CA VAL A 196 8.55 10.50 3.45
C VAL A 196 9.46 11.58 4.02
N TRP A 197 10.19 12.28 3.15
CA TRP A 197 11.05 13.41 3.48
C TRP A 197 10.43 14.73 3.01
N PRO A 198 10.68 15.87 3.68
CA PRO A 198 10.22 17.16 3.21
C PRO A 198 11.11 17.67 2.06
N GLY A 199 10.52 18.38 1.10
CA GLY A 199 11.24 19.01 -0.02
C GLY A 199 11.55 18.08 -1.19
N ASP A 200 12.72 18.27 -1.79
CA ASP A 200 13.08 17.81 -3.14
C ASP A 200 14.25 16.80 -3.19
N LYS A 201 14.56 16.11 -2.07
CA LYS A 201 15.78 15.31 -1.93
C LYS A 201 15.56 13.97 -1.24
N LEU A 202 16.10 12.92 -1.85
CA LEU A 202 16.28 11.58 -1.27
C LEU A 202 17.76 11.19 -1.13
N THR A 203 18.69 12.05 -1.57
CA THR A 203 20.13 11.89 -1.42
C THR A 203 20.72 13.01 -0.56
N GLY A 204 21.73 12.69 0.25
CA GLY A 204 22.29 13.62 1.25
C GLY A 204 21.38 13.90 2.46
N VAL A 205 20.22 13.25 2.55
CA VAL A 205 19.31 13.25 3.70
C VAL A 205 19.54 12.01 4.59
N THR A 206 19.06 12.04 5.82
CA THR A 206 19.12 10.90 6.76
C THR A 206 17.72 10.40 7.13
N GLY A 207 17.64 9.21 7.75
CA GLY A 207 16.38 8.71 8.31
C GLY A 207 15.79 9.60 9.43
N ARG A 208 16.59 10.47 10.06
CA ARG A 208 16.10 11.43 11.07
C ARG A 208 15.35 12.61 10.44
N ASP A 209 15.52 12.82 9.14
CA ASP A 209 14.93 13.96 8.42
C ASP A 209 13.53 13.66 7.89
N GLN A 210 13.11 12.38 7.88
CA GLN A 210 11.76 11.95 7.56
C GLN A 210 10.70 12.68 8.42
N VAL A 211 9.57 13.01 7.80
CA VAL A 211 8.35 13.49 8.47
C VAL A 211 7.38 12.35 8.78
N ALA A 212 7.40 11.30 7.96
CA ALA A 212 6.64 10.07 8.17
C ALA A 212 7.41 8.86 7.62
N ALA A 213 7.14 7.70 8.22
CA ALA A 213 7.57 6.38 7.73
C ALA A 213 6.40 5.41 7.88
N ALA A 214 6.23 4.48 6.94
CA ALA A 214 5.18 3.48 7.06
C ALA A 214 5.46 2.18 6.29
N MET A 215 4.71 1.15 6.64
CA MET A 215 4.68 -0.12 5.93
C MET A 215 3.25 -0.66 5.81
N GLY A 216 2.92 -1.20 4.64
CA GLY A 216 1.73 -2.02 4.44
C GLY A 216 2.11 -3.49 4.56
N ILE A 217 1.37 -4.26 5.36
CA ILE A 217 1.63 -5.68 5.59
C ILE A 217 0.50 -6.50 4.98
N TYR A 218 0.86 -7.45 4.12
CA TYR A 218 -0.04 -8.31 3.36
C TYR A 218 0.03 -9.74 3.92
N GLY A 219 -0.50 -9.92 5.12
CA GLY A 219 -0.61 -11.22 5.79
C GLY A 219 -2.05 -11.76 5.80
N PRO A 220 -2.40 -12.66 6.75
CA PRO A 220 -3.79 -13.11 6.96
C PRO A 220 -4.72 -11.98 7.41
N ARG A 221 -4.14 -10.86 7.86
CA ARG A 221 -4.77 -9.54 7.99
C ARG A 221 -3.97 -8.57 7.13
N THR A 222 -4.65 -7.62 6.51
CA THR A 222 -4.00 -6.48 5.87
C THR A 222 -3.93 -5.33 6.87
N THR A 223 -2.72 -4.88 7.21
CA THR A 223 -2.51 -3.75 8.13
C THR A 223 -1.61 -2.69 7.51
N TYR A 224 -1.77 -1.45 7.96
CA TYR A 224 -0.96 -0.30 7.59
C TYR A 224 -0.38 0.27 8.89
N ILE A 225 0.93 0.23 9.04
CA ILE A 225 1.63 0.69 10.24
C ILE A 225 2.40 1.94 9.89
N LEU A 226 2.13 3.04 10.59
CA LEU A 226 2.77 4.34 10.34
C LEU A 226 3.40 4.94 11.60
N ALA A 227 4.42 5.77 11.37
CA ALA A 227 5.10 6.59 12.36
C ALA A 227 5.17 8.02 11.83
N LEU A 228 4.90 9.01 12.67
CA LEU A 228 4.93 10.44 12.32
C LEU A 228 5.91 11.15 13.24
N LYS A 229 6.76 12.02 12.68
CA LYS A 229 7.88 12.66 13.39
C LYS A 229 7.47 13.40 14.67
N ASP A 230 6.29 14.03 14.64
CA ASP A 230 5.80 14.92 15.69
C ASP A 230 4.94 14.20 16.76
N ILE A 231 4.80 12.86 16.69
CA ILE A 231 3.93 12.06 17.56
C ILE A 231 4.71 10.91 18.22
N PRO A 232 4.54 10.67 19.53
CA PRO A 232 5.18 9.55 20.20
C PRO A 232 4.52 8.21 19.87
N GLY A 233 5.21 7.38 19.09
CA GLY A 233 4.90 5.95 18.89
C GLY A 233 4.77 5.55 17.43
N THR A 234 4.30 4.31 17.22
CA THR A 234 3.84 3.82 15.92
C THR A 234 2.41 3.32 16.02
N HIS A 235 1.64 3.50 14.96
CA HIS A 235 0.19 3.37 14.94
C HIS A 235 -0.22 2.34 13.90
N GLU A 236 -0.93 1.30 14.34
CA GLU A 236 -1.37 0.18 13.51
C GLU A 236 -2.83 0.36 13.09
N PHE A 237 -3.08 0.34 11.78
CA PHE A 237 -4.40 0.39 11.17
C PHE A 237 -4.76 -0.96 10.56
N LEU A 238 -5.97 -1.43 10.82
CA LEU A 238 -6.55 -2.61 10.17
C LEU A 238 -7.38 -2.19 8.95
N LEU A 239 -7.21 -2.88 7.83
CA LEU A 239 -8.15 -2.82 6.72
C LEU A 239 -9.43 -3.61 7.09
N LEU A 240 -10.57 -2.92 7.15
CA LEU A 240 -11.89 -3.52 7.34
C LEU A 240 -12.49 -3.97 6.01
N ASP A 241 -13.48 -4.88 6.06
CA ASP A 241 -14.20 -5.40 4.88
C ASP A 241 -14.93 -4.30 4.08
N GLU A 242 -15.27 -3.17 4.71
CA GLU A 242 -15.80 -1.96 4.06
C GLU A 242 -14.75 -1.20 3.21
N GLY A 243 -13.49 -1.66 3.19
CA GLY A 243 -12.38 -1.00 2.48
C GLY A 243 -11.77 0.19 3.22
N LYS A 244 -12.11 0.39 4.50
CA LYS A 244 -11.62 1.48 5.37
C LYS A 244 -10.46 1.03 6.24
N TRP A 245 -9.58 1.97 6.57
CA TRP A 245 -8.52 1.81 7.56
C TRP A 245 -8.98 2.29 8.94
N GLN A 246 -8.99 1.40 9.94
CA GLN A 246 -9.34 1.71 11.33
C GLN A 246 -8.12 1.57 12.25
N HIS A 247 -7.87 2.56 13.10
CA HIS A 247 -6.81 2.53 14.10
C HIS A 247 -7.11 1.45 15.16
N VAL A 248 -6.19 0.50 15.35
CA VAL A 248 -6.38 -0.65 16.26
C VAL A 248 -5.36 -0.75 17.39
N LYS A 249 -4.14 -0.18 17.26
CA LYS A 249 -3.09 -0.31 18.27
C LYS A 249 -1.99 0.74 18.16
N ASP A 250 -1.74 1.43 19.28
CA ASP A 250 -0.54 2.23 19.51
C ASP A 250 0.63 1.36 20.02
N THR A 251 1.86 1.70 19.63
CA THR A 251 3.09 1.08 20.16
C THR A 251 4.10 2.18 20.53
N THR A 252 4.24 2.49 21.81
CA THR A 252 5.09 3.60 22.31
C THR A 252 6.39 3.13 22.98
N GLN A 253 6.49 1.84 23.32
CA GLN A 253 7.66 1.22 23.95
C GLN A 253 7.84 -0.21 23.42
N ILE A 254 9.08 -0.66 23.34
CA ILE A 254 9.46 -2.05 23.05
C ILE A 254 10.24 -2.55 24.26
N GLY A 255 9.74 -3.60 24.92
CA GLY A 255 10.38 -4.21 26.07
C GLY A 255 11.37 -5.32 25.68
N GLU A 256 12.16 -5.79 26.65
CA GLU A 256 13.01 -6.97 26.47
C GLU A 256 12.16 -8.23 26.22
N GLY A 257 12.66 -9.14 25.37
CA GLY A 257 11.94 -10.33 24.95
C GLY A 257 12.88 -11.48 24.56
N LYS A 258 12.28 -12.65 24.28
CA LYS A 258 13.01 -13.89 23.91
C LYS A 258 12.71 -14.31 22.47
N ILE A 259 12.72 -13.34 21.56
CA ILE A 259 12.48 -13.52 20.13
C ILE A 259 13.67 -12.91 19.37
N PHE A 260 14.15 -13.60 18.35
CA PHE A 260 15.32 -13.22 17.55
C PHE A 260 15.05 -13.55 16.08
N SER A 261 15.47 -12.67 15.17
CA SER A 261 15.23 -12.80 13.72
C SER A 261 16.53 -12.54 12.93
N PRO A 262 17.33 -13.58 12.66
CA PRO A 262 18.66 -13.42 12.06
C PRO A 262 18.62 -13.26 10.53
N GLY A 263 18.58 -12.01 10.07
CA GLY A 263 18.89 -11.69 8.68
C GLY A 263 20.31 -12.11 8.29
N ASN A 264 20.49 -12.69 7.10
CA ASN A 264 21.80 -13.11 6.57
C ASN A 264 22.59 -14.09 7.47
N LEU A 265 21.88 -14.98 8.20
CA LEU A 265 22.44 -15.93 9.19
C LEU A 265 23.73 -16.67 8.76
N ARG A 266 23.91 -16.96 7.46
CA ARG A 266 25.14 -17.56 6.90
C ARG A 266 26.43 -16.85 7.33
N ALA A 267 26.40 -15.53 7.57
CA ALA A 267 27.56 -14.73 7.96
C ALA A 267 28.18 -15.14 9.32
N THR A 268 27.56 -16.02 10.11
CA THR A 268 28.22 -16.61 11.28
C THR A 268 29.41 -17.52 10.93
N SER A 269 29.59 -17.92 9.66
CA SER A 269 30.78 -18.68 9.23
C SER A 269 32.10 -17.92 9.38
N ASP A 270 32.05 -16.61 9.23
CA ASP A 270 33.20 -15.73 9.00
C ASP A 270 33.15 -14.45 9.85
N ASN A 271 32.04 -14.19 10.55
CA ASN A 271 31.92 -13.17 11.59
C ASN A 271 31.74 -13.81 13.00
N PRO A 272 32.82 -14.01 13.78
CA PRO A 272 32.76 -14.58 15.12
C PRO A 272 31.97 -13.76 16.14
N ALA A 273 31.80 -12.45 15.93
CA ALA A 273 30.98 -11.62 16.81
C ALA A 273 29.49 -11.95 16.62
N TYR A 274 29.06 -12.15 15.37
CA TYR A 274 27.68 -12.52 15.04
C TYR A 274 27.37 -13.99 15.41
N ASP A 275 28.34 -14.91 15.28
CA ASP A 275 28.18 -16.28 15.80
C ASP A 275 27.96 -16.29 17.32
N LYS A 276 28.75 -15.51 18.07
CA LYS A 276 28.58 -15.32 19.50
C LYS A 276 27.21 -14.72 19.85
N GLU A 277 26.72 -13.75 19.08
CA GLU A 277 25.42 -13.13 19.29
C GLU A 277 24.27 -14.14 19.06
N ARG A 278 24.34 -14.95 18.00
CA ARG A 278 23.41 -16.06 17.76
C ARG A 278 23.40 -17.03 18.94
N ASN A 279 24.57 -17.49 19.39
CA ASN A 279 24.68 -18.46 20.50
C ASN A 279 24.14 -17.89 21.82
N THR A 280 24.21 -16.56 22.01
CA THR A 280 23.69 -15.88 23.20
C THR A 280 22.17 -15.85 23.24
N HIS A 281 21.51 -15.70 22.08
CA HIS A 281 20.04 -15.57 22.00
C HIS A 281 19.30 -16.87 21.70
N CYS A 282 19.90 -17.78 20.92
CA CYS A 282 19.30 -19.06 20.52
C CYS A 282 19.74 -20.25 21.38
N GLY A 283 20.76 -20.08 22.24
CA GLY A 283 21.53 -21.18 22.81
C GLY A 283 22.52 -21.77 21.80
N THR A 284 23.28 -22.78 22.23
CA THR A 284 24.20 -23.51 21.34
C THR A 284 23.46 -24.54 20.48
N LEU A 285 24.05 -24.89 19.33
CA LEU A 285 23.52 -25.96 18.48
C LEU A 285 23.48 -27.33 19.19
N GLU A 286 24.39 -27.57 20.14
CA GLU A 286 24.37 -28.80 20.96
C GLU A 286 23.16 -28.87 21.89
N GLU A 287 22.72 -27.74 22.46
CA GLU A 287 21.54 -27.67 23.32
C GLU A 287 20.26 -27.93 22.51
N TRP A 288 20.14 -27.35 21.32
CA TRP A 288 19.03 -27.64 20.39
C TRP A 288 18.97 -29.12 19.99
N CYS A 289 20.11 -29.72 19.62
CA CYS A 289 20.18 -31.16 19.33
C CYS A 289 19.81 -32.02 20.56
N ARG A 290 20.20 -31.61 21.77
CA ARG A 290 19.83 -32.29 23.03
C ARG A 290 18.36 -32.15 23.41
N MET A 291 17.70 -31.07 23.02
CA MET A 291 16.25 -30.89 23.26
C MET A 291 15.43 -31.70 22.24
N SER A 292 15.83 -31.70 20.97
CA SER A 292 15.22 -32.52 19.92
C SER A 292 15.29 -34.02 20.27
N THR A 293 16.48 -34.53 20.63
CA THR A 293 16.72 -35.94 20.96
C THR A 293 16.15 -36.42 22.32
N ARG A 294 15.45 -35.56 23.06
CA ARG A 294 14.73 -35.90 24.31
C ARG A 294 13.21 -35.97 24.13
N SER A 295 12.72 -35.84 22.91
CA SER A 295 11.28 -35.77 22.58
C SER A 295 10.78 -36.98 21.78
N LEU A 296 11.47 -38.12 21.89
CA LEU A 296 11.18 -39.44 21.29
C LEU A 296 11.42 -40.55 22.32
#